data_AF-A0A9Q4EVN0-F1
#
_entry.id   AF-A0A9Q4EVN0-F1
#
_cell.length_a   1.000
_cell.length_b   1.000
_cell.length_c   1.000
_cell.angle_alpha   90.00
_cell.angle_beta   90.00
_cell.angle_gamma   90.00
#
_symmetry.space_group_name_H-M   'P 1'
#
loop_
_entity.id
_entity.type
_entity.pdbx_description
1 polymer ?
#
loop_
_entity_poly.entity_id
_entity_poly.type
_entity_poly.pdbx_seq_one_letter_code
_entity_poly.pdbx_strand_id
1 'polypeptide(L)'
;MVGKKSRGHINSDLEFKKKKHAQEMKYQVLSFGLMIGLTIVAFLTVATDGVGSWFTIPFIILLAAVQVIFQLYYFMHMNQKGHEAPALFLYSGVFVAFITVLAFVTIIWW
;
A
#
# COMPACT_ATOMS: atom_id res chain seq x y z
N MET A 1 49.84 -17.50 6.93
CA MET A 1 49.50 -16.50 7.96
C MET A 1 47.99 -16.28 7.94
N VAL A 2 47.25 -16.95 8.83
CA VAL A 2 45.78 -16.87 8.91
C VAL A 2 45.42 -15.69 9.80
N GLY A 3 44.83 -14.65 9.20
CA GLY A 3 44.40 -13.45 9.90
C GLY A 3 43.28 -13.74 10.90
N LYS A 4 43.54 -13.44 12.18
CA LYS A 4 42.54 -13.34 13.25
C LYS A 4 41.45 -12.34 12.84
N LYS A 5 40.32 -12.80 12.31
CA LYS A 5 39.11 -11.98 12.16
C LYS A 5 38.31 -12.04 13.46
N SER A 6 38.16 -10.86 14.06
CA SER A 6 37.48 -10.56 15.32
C SER A 6 36.17 -11.34 15.52
N ARG A 7 36.13 -12.19 16.55
CA ARG A 7 34.97 -13.05 16.93
C ARG A 7 33.90 -12.31 17.74
N GLY A 8 34.09 -11.02 18.05
CA GLY A 8 33.16 -10.22 18.86
C GLY A 8 32.02 -9.54 18.09
N HIS A 9 32.19 -9.29 16.79
CA HIS A 9 31.24 -8.47 16.00
C HIS A 9 30.11 -9.27 15.33
N ILE A 10 30.25 -10.60 15.18
CA ILE A 10 29.30 -11.41 14.40
C ILE A 10 27.98 -11.63 15.16
N ASN A 11 28.05 -11.77 16.48
CA ASN A 11 26.86 -12.05 17.30
C ASN A 11 25.95 -10.82 17.46
N SER A 12 26.54 -9.62 17.60
CA SER A 12 25.77 -8.38 17.61
C SER A 12 25.10 -8.12 16.25
N ASP A 13 25.80 -8.31 15.13
CA ASP A 13 25.21 -8.13 13.80
C ASP A 13 24.04 -9.10 13.52
N LEU A 14 24.10 -10.33 14.02
CA LEU A 14 23.02 -11.32 13.91
C LEU A 14 21.78 -10.94 14.75
N GLU A 15 22.00 -10.48 15.99
CA GLU A 15 20.93 -9.97 16.87
C GLU A 15 20.25 -8.72 16.28
N PHE A 16 21.04 -7.80 15.71
CA PHE A 16 20.53 -6.60 15.04
C PHE A 16 19.76 -6.93 13.74
N LYS A 17 20.22 -7.92 12.96
CA LYS A 17 19.49 -8.41 11.77
C LYS A 17 18.15 -9.06 12.14
N LYS A 18 18.12 -9.91 13.17
CA LYS A 18 16.87 -10.56 13.63
C LYS A 18 15.83 -9.54 14.11
N LYS A 19 16.25 -8.49 14.82
CA LYS A 19 15.34 -7.42 15.26
C LYS A 19 14.79 -6.60 14.09
N LYS A 20 15.60 -6.34 13.06
CA LYS A 20 15.12 -5.70 11.81
C LYS A 20 14.08 -6.55 11.07
N HIS A 21 14.34 -7.84 10.89
CA HIS A 21 13.41 -8.73 10.16
C HIS A 21 12.07 -8.93 10.89
N ALA A 22 12.08 -8.96 12.23
CA ALA A 22 10.85 -9.04 13.01
C ALA A 22 9.99 -7.77 12.91
N GLN A 23 10.61 -6.61 12.68
CA GLN A 23 9.89 -5.35 12.50
C GLN A 23 9.31 -5.26 11.09
N GLU A 24 10.04 -5.75 10.09
CA GLU A 24 9.60 -5.85 8.69
C GLU A 24 8.35 -6.75 8.54
N MET A 25 8.26 -7.87 9.27
CA MET A 25 7.06 -8.72 9.23
C MET A 25 5.82 -8.10 9.92
N LYS A 26 6.00 -7.29 10.95
CA LYS A 26 4.87 -6.64 11.66
C LYS A 26 4.16 -5.63 10.79
N TYR A 27 4.90 -4.89 9.98
CA TYR A 27 4.33 -3.98 9.00
C TYR A 27 3.48 -4.77 8.00
N GLN A 28 4.01 -5.83 7.39
CA GLN A 28 3.27 -6.64 6.42
C GLN A 28 1.92 -7.16 6.97
N VAL A 29 1.89 -7.64 8.21
CA VAL A 29 0.65 -8.12 8.86
C VAL A 29 -0.29 -6.97 9.20
N LEU A 30 0.22 -5.82 9.67
CA LEU A 30 -0.61 -4.67 10.05
C LEU A 30 -1.43 -4.14 8.86
N SER A 31 -0.83 -4.06 7.68
CA SER A 31 -1.57 -3.56 6.50
C SER A 31 -2.42 -4.58 5.82
N PHE A 32 -2.03 -5.85 5.88
CA PHE A 32 -2.94 -6.91 5.49
C PHE A 32 -4.22 -6.84 6.33
N GLY A 33 -4.09 -6.63 7.65
CA GLY A 33 -5.22 -6.38 8.54
C GLY A 33 -6.00 -5.11 8.22
N LEU A 34 -5.32 -4.00 7.93
CA LEU A 34 -5.97 -2.72 7.60
C LEU A 34 -6.78 -2.77 6.29
N MET A 35 -6.26 -3.44 5.25
CA MET A 35 -6.97 -3.66 3.98
C MET A 35 -8.25 -4.47 4.18
N ILE A 36 -8.16 -5.56 4.94
CA ILE A 36 -9.32 -6.40 5.24
C ILE A 36 -10.33 -5.61 6.08
N GLY A 37 -9.88 -4.85 7.07
CA GLY A 37 -10.77 -4.01 7.90
C GLY A 37 -11.55 -2.98 7.07
N LEU A 38 -10.86 -2.24 6.20
CA LEU A 38 -11.49 -1.21 5.36
C LEU A 38 -12.42 -1.80 4.29
N THR A 39 -12.08 -2.95 3.71
CA THR A 39 -12.95 -3.62 2.72
C THR A 39 -14.20 -4.18 3.37
N ILE A 40 -14.10 -4.77 4.57
CA ILE A 40 -15.26 -5.22 5.35
C ILE A 40 -16.20 -4.04 5.63
N VAL A 41 -15.67 -2.88 6.04
CA VAL A 41 -16.49 -1.66 6.26
C VAL A 41 -17.20 -1.22 4.98
N ALA A 42 -16.52 -1.28 3.83
CA ALA A 42 -17.14 -0.99 2.54
C ALA A 42 -18.30 -1.95 2.25
N PHE A 43 -18.07 -3.26 2.34
CA PHE A 43 -19.09 -4.28 2.11
C PHE A 43 -20.27 -4.18 3.08
N LEU A 44 -20.02 -3.91 4.36
CA LEU A 44 -21.08 -3.70 5.34
C LEU A 44 -21.94 -2.49 4.99
N THR A 45 -21.31 -1.40 4.53
CA THR A 45 -22.04 -0.18 4.11
C THR A 45 -22.95 -0.44 2.90
N VAL A 46 -22.51 -1.30 1.97
CA VAL A 46 -23.32 -1.70 0.79
C VAL A 46 -24.40 -2.70 1.18
N ALA A 47 -24.10 -3.63 2.08
CA ALA A 47 -25.03 -4.69 2.51
C ALA A 47 -26.18 -4.14 3.36
N THR A 48 -25.99 -2.98 3.99
CA THR A 48 -27.08 -2.25 4.65
C THR A 48 -27.92 -1.49 3.60
N ASP A 49 -29.08 -2.04 3.25
CA ASP A 49 -30.09 -1.43 2.35
C ASP A 49 -30.67 -0.08 2.83
N GLY A 50 -30.23 0.42 3.99
CA GLY A 50 -30.71 1.67 4.58
C GLY A 50 -30.19 2.94 3.89
N VAL A 51 -29.25 2.82 2.96
CA VAL A 51 -28.59 3.96 2.30
C VAL A 51 -28.88 3.88 0.80
N GLY A 52 -29.67 4.82 0.28
CA GLY A 52 -30.09 4.80 -1.12
C GLY A 52 -28.91 4.68 -2.08
N SER A 53 -29.08 3.91 -3.17
CA SER A 53 -28.00 3.58 -4.13
C SER A 53 -27.26 4.81 -4.66
N TRP A 54 -27.94 5.95 -4.73
CA TRP A 54 -27.37 7.25 -5.10
C TRP A 54 -26.21 7.71 -4.22
N PHE A 55 -26.23 7.38 -2.92
CA PHE A 55 -25.13 7.69 -1.99
C PHE A 55 -24.11 6.55 -1.92
N THR A 56 -24.59 5.31 -1.97
CA THR A 56 -23.76 4.11 -1.85
C THR A 56 -22.72 3.99 -2.97
N ILE A 57 -23.11 4.27 -4.23
CA ILE A 57 -22.21 4.17 -5.39
C ILE A 57 -20.99 5.11 -5.27
N PRO A 58 -21.13 6.44 -5.13
CA PRO A 58 -19.98 7.34 -5.02
C PRO A 58 -19.15 7.07 -3.76
N PHE A 59 -19.79 6.64 -2.66
CA PHE A 59 -19.09 6.29 -1.42
C PHE A 59 -18.15 5.09 -1.60
N ILE A 60 -18.60 4.02 -2.25
CA ILE A 60 -17.75 2.85 -2.54
C ILE A 60 -16.63 3.21 -3.50
N ILE A 61 -16.89 4.02 -4.54
CA ILE A 61 -15.84 4.42 -5.49
C ILE A 61 -14.75 5.24 -4.78
N LEU A 62 -15.13 6.14 -3.87
CA LEU A 62 -14.18 6.86 -3.05
C LEU A 62 -13.37 5.93 -2.14
N LEU A 63 -14.02 4.96 -1.50
CA LEU A 63 -13.34 3.92 -0.71
C LEU A 63 -12.42 3.05 -1.58
N ALA A 64 -12.81 2.72 -2.81
CA ALA A 64 -12.02 1.94 -3.74
C ALA A 64 -10.77 2.71 -4.20
N ALA A 65 -10.88 4.02 -4.44
CA ALA A 65 -9.72 4.87 -4.72
C ALA A 65 -8.75 4.92 -3.52
N VAL A 66 -9.27 5.08 -2.30
CA VAL A 66 -8.48 5.00 -1.07
C VAL A 66 -7.83 3.64 -0.94
N GLN A 67 -8.55 2.54 -1.23
CA GLN A 67 -7.99 1.20 -1.26
C GLN A 67 -6.79 1.16 -2.20
N VAL A 68 -6.94 1.53 -3.48
CA VAL A 68 -5.84 1.52 -4.47
C VAL A 68 -4.61 2.29 -3.98
N ILE A 69 -4.79 3.47 -3.38
CA ILE A 69 -3.68 4.25 -2.80
C ILE A 69 -3.02 3.49 -1.65
N PHE A 70 -3.80 2.94 -0.71
CA PHE A 70 -3.27 2.13 0.39
C PHE A 70 -2.58 0.85 -0.10
N GLN A 71 -3.11 0.21 -1.14
CA GLN A 71 -2.48 -0.96 -1.76
C GLN A 71 -1.12 -0.55 -2.28
N LEU A 72 -1.03 0.53 -3.06
CA LEU A 72 0.23 0.99 -3.65
C LEU A 72 1.24 1.51 -2.62
N TYR A 73 0.80 2.31 -1.64
CA TYR A 73 1.64 2.86 -0.58
C TYR A 73 2.22 1.76 0.33
N TYR A 74 1.51 0.65 0.50
CA TYR A 74 1.99 -0.45 1.34
C TYR A 74 2.73 -1.54 0.59
N PHE A 75 2.32 -1.84 -0.65
CA PHE A 75 3.09 -2.72 -1.54
C PHE A 75 4.48 -2.15 -1.79
N MET A 76 4.61 -0.83 -1.73
CA MET A 76 5.88 -0.13 -1.75
C MET A 76 6.25 0.34 -0.33
N HIS A 77 6.76 -0.58 0.49
CA HIS A 77 7.34 -0.34 1.82
C HIS A 77 8.51 0.67 1.76
N MET A 78 8.19 1.96 1.60
CA MET A 78 9.14 3.06 1.42
C MET A 78 9.81 3.52 2.73
N ASN A 79 9.88 2.66 3.74
CA ASN A 79 10.56 2.96 5.01
C ASN A 79 12.05 2.58 5.01
N GLN A 80 12.59 2.10 3.87
CA GLN A 80 14.04 1.98 3.67
C GLN A 80 14.53 2.96 2.60
N LYS A 81 15.42 3.87 3.03
CA LYS A 81 16.14 4.89 2.27
C LYS A 81 16.57 4.42 0.86
N GLY A 82 16.06 5.07 -0.18
CA GLY A 82 16.69 5.09 -1.51
C GLY A 82 15.83 4.74 -2.74
N HIS A 83 14.49 4.74 -2.68
CA HIS A 83 13.65 4.37 -3.83
C HIS A 83 12.71 5.52 -4.27
N GLU A 84 13.29 6.61 -4.76
CA GLU A 84 12.55 7.71 -5.38
C GLU A 84 12.06 7.35 -6.80
N ALA A 85 12.79 6.48 -7.52
CA ALA A 85 12.43 6.09 -8.88
C ALA A 85 11.11 5.27 -8.97
N PRO A 86 10.85 4.29 -8.08
CA PRO A 86 9.56 3.58 -8.07
C PRO A 86 8.38 4.49 -7.70
N ALA A 87 8.58 5.44 -6.77
CA ALA A 87 7.56 6.40 -6.38
C ALA A 87 7.22 7.37 -7.53
N LEU A 88 8.23 7.87 -8.25
CA LEU A 88 8.05 8.70 -9.44
C LEU A 88 7.33 7.95 -10.56
N PHE A 89 7.71 6.70 -10.82
CA PHE A 89 7.05 5.87 -11.83
C PHE A 89 5.59 5.63 -11.46
N LEU A 90 5.31 5.35 -10.19
CA LEU A 90 3.96 5.13 -9.69
C LEU A 90 3.10 6.39 -9.80
N TYR A 91 3.61 7.55 -9.37
CA TYR A 91 2.89 8.82 -9.48
C TYR A 91 2.60 9.17 -10.95
N SER A 92 3.56 8.91 -11.85
CA SER A 92 3.37 9.09 -13.29
C SER A 92 2.33 8.12 -13.87
N GLY A 93 2.31 6.86 -13.43
CA GLY A 93 1.32 5.86 -13.86
C GLY A 93 -0.10 6.23 -13.41
N VAL A 94 -0.24 6.67 -12.16
CA VAL A 94 -1.53 7.16 -11.62
C VAL A 94 -1.98 8.42 -12.38
N PHE A 95 -1.07 9.34 -12.69
CA PHE A 95 -1.39 10.55 -13.46
C PHE A 95 -1.89 10.23 -14.87
N VAL A 96 -1.21 9.32 -15.59
CA VAL A 96 -1.62 8.87 -16.93
C VAL A 96 -2.96 8.11 -16.86
N ALA A 97 -3.14 7.24 -15.87
CA ALA A 97 -4.41 6.52 -15.67
C ALA A 97 -5.56 7.49 -15.40
N PHE A 98 -5.34 8.52 -14.57
CA PHE A 98 -6.34 9.54 -14.25
C PHE A 98 -6.75 10.34 -15.49
N ILE A 99 -5.78 10.81 -16.28
CA ILE A 99 -6.06 11.51 -17.55
C ILE A 99 -6.80 10.61 -18.53
N THR A 100 -6.41 9.34 -18.61
CA THR A 100 -7.07 8.36 -19.49
C THR A 100 -8.53 8.18 -19.09
N VAL A 101 -8.81 7.92 -17.81
CA VAL A 101 -10.19 7.77 -17.31
C VAL A 101 -10.99 9.05 -17.57
N LEU A 102 -10.43 10.24 -17.30
CA LEU A 102 -11.09 11.51 -17.59
C LEU A 102 -11.38 11.66 -19.08
N ALA A 103 -10.44 11.34 -19.97
CA ALA A 103 -10.66 11.39 -21.41
C ALA A 103 -11.80 10.44 -21.84
N PHE A 104 -11.84 9.22 -21.32
CA PHE A 104 -12.92 8.27 -21.63
C PHE A 104 -14.29 8.74 -21.10
N VAL A 105 -14.34 9.27 -19.88
CA VAL A 105 -15.60 9.76 -19.28
C VAL A 105 -16.08 11.07 -19.91
N THR A 106 -15.20 11.95 -20.36
CA THR A 106 -15.58 13.27 -20.88
C THR A 106 -15.67 13.35 -22.41
N ILE A 107 -14.85 12.59 -23.15
CA ILE A 107 -14.78 12.66 -24.62
C ILE A 107 -15.60 11.55 -25.28
N ILE A 108 -15.62 10.33 -24.71
CA ILE A 108 -16.28 9.17 -25.34
C ILE A 108 -17.73 9.00 -24.89
N TRP A 109 -18.09 9.52 -23.70
CA TRP A 109 -19.45 9.42 -23.18
C TRP A 109 -20.45 10.41 -23.83
N TRP A 110 -19.95 11.36 -24.61
CA TRP A 110 -20.77 12.29 -25.40
C TRP A 110 -20.87 11.80 -26.84
#